data_AF-A0A940F7I8-F1
#
_entry.id   AF-A0A940F7I8-F1
#
_cell.length_a   1.000
_cell.length_b   1.000
_cell.length_c   1.000
_cell.angle_alpha   90.00
_cell.angle_beta   90.00
_cell.angle_gamma   90.00
#
_symmetry.space_group_name_H-M   'P 1'
#
loop_
_entity.id
_entity.type
_entity.pdbx_description
1 polymer ?
#
loop_
_entity_poly.entity_id
_entity_poly.type
_entity_poly.pdbx_seq_one_letter_code
_entity_poly.pdbx_strand_id
1 'polypeptide(L)'
;MSLNRAARRVLLALPALLGTASLAACVVPGEVKIAWDSPPENSTISEKTTLRFTGQILVRVTVYHGSTAVAQGVPSSDGTSSTAVLDPATLPEGPVTLTAHAWNSTADDADKFTSEADAGTRRFMIVHGSGPAPTPTPAATPRPTPTPVATSRPTPTASPRPSITPTPTPTPAPTATPGPAPSPAGGPAGRTRVTPEQFGANGSDAVDDTAALQRALDAVGPGQYLDISAGKTYRHDAVLRVSRDGAWVRGPGTILATNEEQAAIFADGDDLTFDGGLTIGLTNWTRRHDNWETFGLRSLDTSGLTVRGVNFSNAQLYLNDAANFTIANVSVTHSQADSIHMTGGSRNGTVTDVTATDGGDDGVAVVSYQQDGAPCKNITITRARVIGTRGGRGISVIGGTDITYVDSYVERSDAAGIIVAAEPSFKTWAPRGVRILGATVVQAVRGTVGHPAVLVNSEETDAELSGQPLDDVVMRDITIRDTNPSKASNVRVDTARGATLHRIVLDRFTITGGPSTALYTNQGPSVLTTSNWTRNGVPISP
;
A
#
# COMPACT_ATOMS: atom_id res chain seq x y z
N MET A 1 20.31 -20.29 2.91
CA MET A 1 20.47 -21.09 1.68
C MET A 1 19.47 -20.56 0.66
N SER A 2 19.94 -20.05 -0.49
CA SER A 2 19.07 -19.50 -1.54
C SER A 2 18.34 -20.67 -2.22
N LEU A 3 17.01 -20.72 -2.06
CA LEU A 3 16.16 -21.54 -2.93
C LEU A 3 16.36 -21.09 -4.38
N ASN A 4 16.51 -22.04 -5.30
CA ASN A 4 16.61 -21.76 -6.73
C ASN A 4 15.28 -21.14 -7.23
N ARG A 5 15.36 -20.27 -8.24
CA ARG A 5 14.26 -19.49 -8.85
C ARG A 5 13.04 -20.34 -9.22
N ALA A 6 13.27 -21.56 -9.73
CA ALA A 6 12.21 -22.53 -10.01
C ALA A 6 11.48 -23.03 -8.75
N ALA A 7 12.19 -23.18 -7.61
CA ALA A 7 11.57 -23.57 -6.34
C ALA A 7 10.75 -22.44 -5.72
N ARG A 8 11.10 -21.17 -5.94
CA ARG A 8 10.26 -20.01 -5.56
C ARG A 8 8.96 -19.97 -6.38
N ARG A 9 9.04 -20.21 -7.70
CA ARG A 9 7.87 -20.25 -8.59
C ARG A 9 6.97 -21.49 -8.41
N VAL A 10 7.56 -22.68 -8.16
CA VAL A 10 6.83 -23.96 -8.00
C VAL A 10 6.23 -24.14 -6.61
N LEU A 11 6.81 -23.57 -5.54
CA LEU A 11 6.16 -23.58 -4.21
C LEU A 11 4.84 -22.77 -4.19
N LEU A 12 4.61 -21.98 -5.24
CA LEU A 12 3.39 -21.22 -5.51
C LEU A 12 2.54 -21.80 -6.67
N ALA A 13 2.96 -22.89 -7.32
CA ALA A 13 2.26 -23.50 -8.46
C ALA A 13 2.42 -25.05 -8.55
N LEU A 14 1.34 -25.76 -8.16
CA LEU A 14 0.91 -27.15 -8.50
C LEU A 14 1.26 -28.37 -7.58
N PRO A 15 0.35 -29.39 -7.52
CA PRO A 15 0.42 -30.56 -6.63
C PRO A 15 0.99 -31.87 -7.24
N ALA A 16 1.57 -32.70 -6.35
CA ALA A 16 1.66 -34.19 -6.30
C ALA A 16 2.62 -35.06 -7.18
N LEU A 17 3.48 -35.81 -6.45
CA LEU A 17 3.96 -37.24 -6.59
C LEU A 17 4.96 -37.63 -7.73
N LEU A 18 6.01 -38.47 -7.62
CA LEU A 18 6.59 -39.49 -6.68
C LEU A 18 8.13 -39.58 -6.96
N GLY A 19 9.07 -39.69 -5.99
CA GLY A 19 9.55 -40.88 -5.24
C GLY A 19 11.08 -41.05 -5.48
N THR A 20 12.02 -41.43 -4.60
CA THR A 20 12.14 -42.02 -3.24
C THR A 20 13.55 -41.59 -2.70
N ALA A 21 13.96 -41.58 -1.42
CA ALA A 21 13.63 -42.35 -0.22
C ALA A 21 14.10 -41.65 1.10
N SER A 22 13.37 -41.93 2.21
CA SER A 22 13.70 -41.95 3.67
C SER A 22 14.30 -40.71 4.37
N LEU A 23 13.92 -40.27 5.59
CA LEU A 23 13.13 -40.85 6.69
C LEU A 23 12.79 -39.69 7.69
N ALA A 24 11.51 -39.35 7.89
CA ALA A 24 10.98 -38.54 9.02
C ALA A 24 9.43 -38.67 9.05
N ALA A 25 8.83 -38.58 10.24
CA ALA A 25 7.42 -38.83 10.51
C ALA A 25 6.48 -38.12 9.52
N CYS A 26 5.58 -38.92 8.94
CA CYS A 26 4.68 -38.58 7.83
C CYS A 26 3.69 -37.48 8.24
N VAL A 27 3.95 -36.23 7.86
CA VAL A 27 2.91 -35.21 7.73
C VAL A 27 2.14 -35.55 6.46
N VAL A 28 0.87 -35.93 6.62
CA VAL A 28 -0.03 -36.14 5.49
C VAL A 28 -0.18 -34.80 4.76
N PRO A 29 0.05 -34.71 3.44
CA PRO A 29 -0.28 -33.50 2.71
C PRO A 29 -1.80 -33.33 2.74
N GLY A 30 -2.27 -32.37 3.52
CA GLY A 30 -3.67 -32.05 3.69
C GLY A 30 -3.84 -30.59 4.05
N GLU A 31 -5.01 -30.06 3.72
CA GLU A 31 -5.45 -28.71 4.07
C GLU A 31 -5.68 -28.62 5.57
N VAL A 32 -5.16 -27.56 6.22
CA VAL A 32 -5.52 -27.29 7.62
C VAL A 32 -7.00 -26.96 7.66
N LYS A 33 -7.72 -27.51 8.63
CA LYS A 33 -9.14 -27.18 8.85
C LYS A 33 -9.37 -26.89 10.31
N ILE A 34 -10.19 -25.90 10.59
CA ILE A 34 -10.64 -25.62 11.94
C ILE A 34 -12.11 -25.20 11.91
N ALA A 35 -12.86 -25.69 12.88
CA ALA A 35 -14.25 -25.30 13.11
C ALA A 35 -14.48 -25.17 14.61
N TRP A 36 -15.30 -24.20 14.98
CA TRP A 36 -15.70 -24.02 16.37
C TRP A 36 -16.62 -25.15 16.83
N ASP A 37 -16.28 -25.78 17.95
CA ASP A 37 -17.12 -26.80 18.58
C ASP A 37 -17.98 -26.17 19.68
N SER A 38 -17.38 -25.80 20.81
CA SER A 38 -18.09 -25.26 21.97
C SER A 38 -17.32 -24.11 22.65
N PRO A 39 -17.99 -23.22 23.40
CA PRO A 39 -19.45 -23.10 23.59
C PRO A 39 -20.17 -22.56 22.34
N PRO A 40 -21.50 -22.79 22.19
CA PRO A 40 -22.26 -22.36 21.01
C PRO A 40 -22.30 -20.84 20.85
N GLU A 41 -22.63 -20.38 19.64
CA GLU A 41 -22.76 -18.95 19.35
C GLU A 41 -23.78 -18.26 20.28
N ASN A 42 -23.46 -17.03 20.68
CA ASN A 42 -24.19 -16.20 21.64
C ASN A 42 -24.20 -16.70 23.09
N SER A 43 -23.32 -17.63 23.45
CA SER A 43 -23.14 -18.02 24.86
C SER A 43 -22.65 -16.85 25.72
N THR A 44 -23.12 -16.80 26.97
CA THR A 44 -22.65 -15.84 27.98
C THR A 44 -21.40 -16.37 28.67
N ILE A 45 -20.35 -15.54 28.73
CA ILE A 45 -19.07 -15.85 29.37
C ILE A 45 -18.88 -14.87 30.52
N SER A 46 -18.99 -15.37 31.75
CA SER A 46 -18.81 -14.59 32.99
C SER A 46 -17.60 -15.02 33.82
N GLU A 47 -16.95 -16.12 33.43
CA GLU A 47 -15.75 -16.67 34.05
C GLU A 47 -14.84 -17.29 32.98
N LYS A 48 -13.61 -17.66 33.37
CA LYS A 48 -12.66 -18.31 32.47
C LYS A 48 -13.29 -19.53 31.81
N THR A 49 -13.37 -19.53 30.49
CA THR A 49 -14.12 -20.53 29.72
C THR A 49 -13.20 -21.23 28.73
N THR A 50 -13.32 -22.55 28.62
CA THR A 50 -12.58 -23.33 27.61
C THR A 50 -13.34 -23.33 26.30
N LEU A 51 -12.74 -22.73 25.28
CA LEU A 51 -13.15 -22.83 23.88
C LEU A 51 -12.63 -24.16 23.32
N ARG A 52 -13.45 -24.87 22.55
CA ARG A 52 -13.10 -26.12 21.88
C ARG A 52 -13.24 -25.98 20.38
N PHE A 53 -12.33 -26.61 19.67
CA PHE A 53 -12.26 -26.63 18.22
C PHE A 53 -12.13 -28.06 17.72
N THR A 54 -12.76 -28.35 16.59
CA THR A 54 -12.49 -29.54 15.78
C THR A 54 -11.71 -29.12 14.54
N GLY A 55 -10.90 -30.01 13.99
CA GLY A 55 -10.07 -29.65 12.85
C GLY A 55 -9.28 -30.80 12.27
N GLN A 56 -8.33 -30.46 11.42
CA GLN A 56 -7.39 -31.37 10.80
C GLN A 56 -6.03 -30.68 10.72
N ILE A 57 -4.97 -31.42 11.08
CA ILE A 57 -3.57 -30.96 10.97
C ILE A 57 -3.33 -29.69 11.83
N LEU A 58 -4.00 -29.62 12.98
CA LEU A 58 -3.82 -28.54 13.94
C LEU A 58 -2.49 -28.71 14.68
N VAL A 59 -1.56 -27.80 14.45
CA VAL A 59 -0.29 -27.71 15.19
C VAL A 59 -0.24 -26.44 16.05
N ARG A 60 -0.95 -25.39 15.63
CA ARG A 60 -1.14 -24.16 16.40
C ARG A 60 -2.55 -23.61 16.16
N VAL A 61 -3.17 -23.06 17.19
CA VAL A 61 -4.46 -22.35 17.11
C VAL A 61 -4.38 -21.09 17.96
N THR A 62 -4.86 -19.95 17.45
CA THR A 62 -4.91 -18.68 18.20
C THR A 62 -6.26 -18.01 18.01
N VAL A 63 -6.83 -17.49 19.09
CA VAL A 63 -8.13 -16.81 19.11
C VAL A 63 -7.92 -15.30 19.20
N TYR A 64 -8.64 -14.55 18.36
CA TYR A 64 -8.50 -13.11 18.25
C TYR A 64 -9.80 -12.37 18.54
N HIS A 65 -9.67 -11.16 19.07
CA HIS A 65 -10.70 -10.12 19.08
C HIS A 65 -10.18 -8.92 18.29
N GLY A 66 -10.73 -8.69 17.10
CA GLY A 66 -10.10 -7.79 16.13
C GLY A 66 -8.70 -8.30 15.74
N SER A 67 -7.68 -7.48 15.91
CA SER A 67 -6.27 -7.86 15.67
C SER A 67 -5.53 -8.36 16.91
N THR A 68 -6.17 -8.36 18.09
CA THR A 68 -5.53 -8.72 19.36
C THR A 68 -5.73 -10.21 19.66
N ALA A 69 -4.64 -10.95 19.86
CA ALA A 69 -4.70 -12.32 20.35
C ALA A 69 -5.17 -12.35 21.81
N VAL A 70 -6.24 -13.09 22.08
CA VAL A 70 -6.90 -13.14 23.40
C VAL A 70 -6.85 -14.53 24.05
N ALA A 71 -6.57 -15.58 23.28
CA ALA A 71 -6.29 -16.91 23.82
C ALA A 71 -5.40 -17.73 22.88
N GLN A 72 -4.55 -18.58 23.45
CA GLN A 72 -3.74 -19.56 22.72
C GLN A 72 -4.35 -20.96 22.87
N GLY A 73 -4.46 -21.67 21.75
CA GLY A 73 -4.98 -23.02 21.68
C GLY A 73 -3.91 -24.07 21.95
N VAL A 74 -4.34 -25.20 22.48
CA VAL A 74 -3.55 -26.40 22.74
C VAL A 74 -4.11 -27.52 21.85
N PRO A 75 -3.50 -27.77 20.67
CA PRO A 75 -3.94 -28.84 19.78
C PRO A 75 -3.71 -30.24 20.38
N SER A 76 -4.58 -31.18 20.02
CA SER A 76 -4.40 -32.60 20.34
C SER A 76 -3.23 -33.20 19.57
N SER A 77 -2.63 -34.26 20.11
CA SER A 77 -1.45 -34.91 19.51
C SER A 77 -1.67 -35.47 18.10
N ASP A 78 -2.93 -35.76 17.75
CA ASP A 78 -3.35 -36.21 16.43
C ASP A 78 -3.77 -35.05 15.50
N GLY A 79 -3.74 -33.81 16.01
CA GLY A 79 -4.06 -32.59 15.27
C GLY A 79 -5.54 -32.46 14.85
N THR A 80 -6.45 -33.23 15.46
CA THR A 80 -7.87 -33.23 15.08
C THR A 80 -8.76 -32.33 15.94
N SER A 81 -8.21 -31.80 17.04
CA SER A 81 -8.93 -30.89 17.95
C SER A 81 -7.97 -29.91 18.62
N SER A 82 -8.51 -28.84 19.21
CA SER A 82 -7.73 -27.90 20.02
C SER A 82 -8.61 -27.29 21.12
N THR A 83 -8.00 -26.88 22.23
CA THR A 83 -8.68 -26.12 23.30
C THR A 83 -7.96 -24.81 23.61
N ALA A 84 -8.69 -23.71 23.81
CA ALA A 84 -8.13 -22.44 24.22
C ALA A 84 -8.86 -21.91 25.46
N VAL A 85 -8.14 -21.40 26.46
CA VAL A 85 -8.76 -20.81 27.66
C VAL A 85 -8.95 -19.32 27.44
N LEU A 86 -10.19 -18.87 27.39
CA LEU A 86 -10.56 -17.46 27.27
C LEU A 86 -10.79 -16.87 28.66
N ASP A 87 -10.10 -15.77 28.95
CA ASP A 87 -10.32 -14.97 30.16
C ASP A 87 -11.20 -13.74 29.84
N PRO A 88 -12.46 -13.68 30.31
CA PRO A 88 -13.36 -12.58 29.98
C PRO A 88 -12.84 -11.22 30.44
N ALA A 89 -11.98 -11.16 31.48
CA ALA A 89 -11.41 -9.90 31.96
C ALA A 89 -10.49 -9.20 30.94
N THR A 90 -10.08 -9.92 29.88
CA THR A 90 -9.27 -9.38 28.77
C THR A 90 -10.10 -8.78 27.64
N LEU A 91 -11.44 -8.84 27.74
CA LEU A 91 -12.39 -8.41 26.72
C LEU A 91 -13.29 -7.28 27.23
N PRO A 92 -13.89 -6.45 26.36
CA PRO A 92 -14.89 -5.47 26.78
C PRO A 92 -16.19 -6.17 27.23
N GLU A 93 -16.86 -5.59 28.22
CA GLU A 93 -18.18 -6.04 28.65
C GLU A 93 -19.22 -5.84 27.52
N GLY A 94 -20.12 -6.81 27.36
CA GLY A 94 -21.12 -6.82 26.30
C GLY A 94 -20.80 -7.77 25.14
N PRO A 95 -21.45 -7.60 23.98
CA PRO A 95 -21.30 -8.51 22.85
C PRO A 95 -19.91 -8.38 22.21
N VAL A 96 -19.22 -9.52 22.09
CA VAL A 96 -17.88 -9.62 21.47
C VAL A 96 -17.93 -10.64 20.34
N THR A 97 -17.18 -10.37 19.25
CA THR A 97 -17.00 -11.31 18.14
C THR A 97 -15.56 -11.78 18.11
N LEU A 98 -15.34 -13.09 18.09
CA LEU A 98 -14.01 -13.70 18.05
C LEU A 98 -13.80 -14.45 16.73
N THR A 99 -12.56 -14.54 16.28
CA THR A 99 -12.12 -15.46 15.22
C THR A 99 -11.11 -16.45 15.78
N ALA A 100 -10.96 -17.61 15.14
CA ALA A 100 -9.98 -18.61 15.54
C ALA A 100 -9.21 -19.10 14.30
N HIS A 101 -7.90 -18.99 14.39
CA HIS A 101 -6.96 -19.17 13.29
C HIS A 101 -6.08 -20.40 13.58
N ALA A 102 -5.80 -21.21 12.56
CA ALA A 102 -5.01 -22.44 12.70
C ALA A 102 -3.83 -22.55 11.73
N TRP A 103 -2.79 -23.28 12.14
CA TRP A 103 -1.59 -23.59 11.37
C TRP A 103 -1.13 -25.04 11.62
N ASN A 104 -0.39 -25.60 10.67
CA ASN A 104 0.35 -26.85 10.71
C ASN A 104 1.82 -26.66 11.15
N SER A 105 2.20 -25.43 11.53
CA SER A 105 3.56 -25.07 11.95
C SER A 105 3.60 -24.57 13.40
N THR A 106 4.71 -24.85 14.08
CA THR A 106 4.96 -24.47 15.48
C THR A 106 5.52 -23.06 15.66
N ALA A 107 6.00 -22.42 14.59
CA ALA A 107 6.54 -21.06 14.63
C ALA A 107 5.44 -20.02 14.37
N ASP A 108 5.37 -19.01 15.25
CA ASP A 108 4.71 -17.74 14.98
C ASP A 108 5.54 -17.02 13.91
N ASP A 109 5.16 -17.14 12.66
CA ASP A 109 5.55 -16.13 11.68
C ASP A 109 4.71 -14.89 12.03
N ALA A 110 5.14 -14.12 13.02
CA ALA A 110 4.45 -12.93 13.52
C ALA A 110 4.23 -11.86 12.42
N ASP A 111 4.85 -12.08 11.26
CA ASP A 111 4.76 -11.29 10.03
C ASP A 111 3.74 -11.86 9.02
N LYS A 112 3.05 -12.95 9.36
CA LYS A 112 1.98 -13.55 8.55
C LYS A 112 0.66 -13.56 9.32
N PHE A 113 -0.26 -12.67 8.96
CA PHE A 113 -1.68 -12.82 9.31
C PHE A 113 -2.36 -13.97 8.56
N THR A 114 -1.65 -14.72 7.71
CA THR A 114 -2.21 -15.86 7.00
C THR A 114 -2.22 -17.08 7.91
N SER A 115 -3.34 -17.30 8.59
CA SER A 115 -3.65 -18.63 9.08
C SER A 115 -3.90 -19.56 7.90
N GLU A 116 -3.50 -20.81 8.03
CA GLU A 116 -3.75 -21.83 6.99
C GLU A 116 -5.21 -22.28 6.99
N ALA A 117 -5.94 -21.98 8.07
CA ALA A 117 -7.40 -22.06 8.15
C ALA A 117 -7.97 -21.05 9.16
N ASP A 118 -9.25 -20.68 8.98
CA ASP A 118 -10.03 -19.85 9.91
C ASP A 118 -11.36 -20.57 10.21
N ALA A 119 -11.77 -20.58 11.47
CA ALA A 119 -13.02 -21.19 11.93
C ALA A 119 -14.26 -20.32 11.63
N GLY A 120 -14.05 -19.12 11.10
CA GLY A 120 -15.04 -18.06 10.97
C GLY A 120 -15.26 -17.30 12.27
N THR A 121 -16.10 -16.27 12.21
CA THR A 121 -16.47 -15.49 13.40
C THR A 121 -17.44 -16.26 14.30
N ARG A 122 -17.28 -16.14 15.62
CA ARG A 122 -18.27 -16.59 16.62
C ARG A 122 -18.53 -15.49 17.65
N ARG A 123 -19.80 -15.18 17.89
CA ARG A 123 -20.23 -14.14 18.84
C ARG A 123 -20.44 -14.70 20.25
N PHE A 124 -20.05 -13.94 21.27
CA PHE A 124 -20.28 -14.22 22.69
C PHE A 124 -20.79 -12.97 23.42
N MET A 125 -21.43 -13.18 24.58
CA MET A 125 -21.78 -12.09 25.50
C MET A 125 -20.84 -12.11 26.70
N ILE A 126 -20.02 -11.09 26.88
CA ILE A 126 -19.09 -10.98 28.01
C ILE A 126 -19.76 -10.25 29.17
N VAL A 127 -19.71 -10.83 30.37
CA VAL A 127 -20.23 -10.22 31.60
C VAL A 127 -19.15 -10.22 32.66
N HIS A 128 -18.73 -9.05 33.13
CA HIS A 128 -17.78 -8.96 34.22
C HIS A 128 -18.54 -9.10 35.54
N GLY A 129 -18.25 -10.12 36.34
CA GLY A 129 -18.92 -10.32 37.63
C GLY A 129 -18.77 -9.08 38.52
N SER A 130 -19.84 -8.30 38.67
CA SER A 130 -19.85 -7.12 39.51
C SER A 130 -19.90 -7.53 40.98
N GLY A 131 -18.84 -7.24 41.73
CA GLY A 131 -18.99 -6.83 43.13
C GLY A 131 -19.96 -5.63 43.22
N PRO A 132 -20.62 -5.39 44.36
CA PRO A 132 -21.76 -4.48 44.44
C PRO A 132 -21.41 -3.09 43.93
N ALA A 133 -22.29 -2.56 43.07
CA ALA A 133 -22.15 -1.27 42.41
C ALA A 133 -21.92 -0.15 43.44
N PRO A 134 -20.98 0.79 43.20
CA PRO A 134 -20.87 1.98 44.03
C PRO A 134 -22.17 2.78 43.94
N THR A 135 -22.78 3.03 45.10
CA THR A 135 -24.00 3.80 45.26
C THR A 135 -23.83 5.17 44.59
N PRO A 136 -24.76 5.62 43.72
CA PRO A 136 -24.67 6.93 43.09
C PRO A 136 -24.66 8.01 44.16
N THR A 137 -23.65 8.87 44.13
CA THR A 137 -23.60 10.08 44.96
C THR A 137 -24.71 11.03 44.48
N PRO A 138 -25.58 11.57 45.36
CA PRO A 138 -26.67 12.44 44.96
C PRO A 138 -26.17 13.65 44.16
N ALA A 139 -26.81 13.90 43.02
CA ALA A 139 -26.55 15.08 42.19
C ALA A 139 -26.84 16.37 42.99
N ALA A 140 -25.87 17.28 43.01
CA ALA A 140 -26.08 18.62 43.57
C ALA A 140 -27.14 19.37 42.75
N THR A 141 -28.10 19.95 43.46
CA THR A 141 -29.17 20.80 42.93
C THR A 141 -28.61 22.01 42.19
N PRO A 142 -29.08 22.32 40.96
CA PRO A 142 -28.60 23.49 40.22
C PRO A 142 -29.04 24.78 40.93
N ARG A 143 -28.05 25.64 41.22
CA ARG A 143 -28.24 27.01 41.73
C ARG A 143 -28.83 27.89 40.60
N PRO A 144 -29.83 28.75 40.88
CA PRO A 144 -30.48 29.56 39.85
C PRO A 144 -29.49 30.53 39.18
N THR A 145 -29.50 30.51 37.85
CA THR A 145 -28.75 31.40 36.97
C THR A 145 -29.27 32.84 37.13
N PRO A 146 -28.42 33.86 37.36
CA PRO A 146 -28.88 35.24 37.45
C PRO A 146 -29.37 35.74 36.09
N THR A 147 -30.50 36.44 36.11
CA THR A 147 -31.15 37.11 34.99
C THR A 147 -30.21 38.15 34.36
N PRO A 148 -29.97 38.13 33.03
CA PRO A 148 -29.11 39.13 32.40
C PRO A 148 -29.74 40.53 32.47
N VAL A 149 -28.97 41.47 33.00
CA VAL A 149 -29.27 42.92 32.99
C VAL A 149 -29.06 43.45 31.57
N ALA A 150 -30.03 44.23 31.08
CA ALA A 150 -29.99 44.86 29.77
C ALA A 150 -28.76 45.76 29.61
N THR A 151 -27.86 45.40 28.69
CA THR A 151 -26.77 46.27 28.24
C THR A 151 -27.25 47.16 27.10
N SER A 152 -26.81 48.42 27.14
CA SER A 152 -27.21 49.48 26.22
C SER A 152 -26.80 49.19 24.77
N ARG A 153 -27.75 49.45 23.87
CA ARG A 153 -27.65 49.36 22.41
C ARG A 153 -26.46 50.16 21.88
N PRO A 154 -25.49 49.56 21.15
CA PRO A 154 -24.47 50.32 20.45
C PRO A 154 -25.09 51.09 19.28
N THR A 155 -24.67 52.34 19.14
CA THR A 155 -24.96 53.23 18.00
C THR A 155 -24.32 52.68 16.72
N PRO A 156 -25.02 52.69 15.57
CA PRO A 156 -24.48 52.15 14.32
C PRO A 156 -23.32 53.02 13.80
N THR A 157 -22.14 52.39 13.67
CA THR A 157 -21.00 52.93 12.93
C THR A 157 -21.22 52.81 11.43
N ALA A 158 -20.79 53.84 10.70
CA ALA A 158 -20.99 53.97 9.26
C ALA A 158 -20.39 52.80 8.47
N SER A 159 -21.18 52.30 7.52
CA SER A 159 -20.83 51.25 6.57
C SER A 159 -19.59 51.61 5.74
N PRO A 160 -18.56 50.76 5.65
CA PRO A 160 -17.42 51.01 4.77
C PRO A 160 -17.85 50.89 3.30
N ARG A 161 -17.38 51.86 2.51
CA ARG A 161 -17.51 51.92 1.05
C ARG A 161 -16.99 50.63 0.40
N PRO A 162 -17.66 50.07 -0.63
CA PRO A 162 -17.24 48.84 -1.29
C PRO A 162 -15.81 48.97 -1.81
N SER A 163 -14.94 48.07 -1.35
CA SER A 163 -13.62 47.87 -1.91
C SER A 163 -13.77 47.24 -3.30
N ILE A 164 -13.13 47.87 -4.27
CA ILE A 164 -13.01 47.39 -5.65
C ILE A 164 -12.32 46.03 -5.62
N THR A 165 -13.07 44.99 -5.94
CA THR A 165 -12.55 43.63 -6.11
C THR A 165 -11.50 43.64 -7.22
N PRO A 166 -10.25 43.19 -6.98
CA PRO A 166 -9.27 43.06 -8.05
C PRO A 166 -9.82 42.10 -9.11
N THR A 167 -9.78 42.56 -10.36
CA THR A 167 -10.15 41.77 -11.53
C THR A 167 -9.30 40.49 -11.55
N PRO A 168 -9.90 39.29 -11.68
CA PRO A 168 -9.14 38.05 -11.73
C PRO A 168 -8.16 38.12 -12.90
N THR A 169 -6.87 37.98 -12.59
CA THR A 169 -5.81 37.75 -13.57
C THR A 169 -6.21 36.50 -14.36
N PRO A 170 -6.17 36.51 -15.70
CA PRO A 170 -6.56 35.36 -16.50
C PRO A 170 -5.75 34.14 -16.06
N THR A 171 -6.46 33.09 -15.63
CA THR A 171 -5.90 31.77 -15.44
C THR A 171 -5.17 31.40 -16.72
N PRO A 172 -3.86 31.06 -16.68
CA PRO A 172 -3.17 30.58 -17.87
C PRO A 172 -3.99 29.43 -18.47
N ALA A 173 -4.30 29.55 -19.76
CA ALA A 173 -4.99 28.49 -20.48
C ALA A 173 -4.25 27.17 -20.22
N PRO A 174 -4.95 26.05 -19.98
CA PRO A 174 -4.31 24.76 -19.81
C PRO A 174 -3.37 24.55 -21.00
N THR A 175 -2.08 24.44 -20.71
CA THR A 175 -1.11 23.99 -21.70
C THR A 175 -1.67 22.71 -22.25
N ALA A 176 -1.91 22.66 -23.57
CA ALA A 176 -2.44 21.47 -24.21
C ALA A 176 -1.60 20.28 -23.73
N THR A 177 -2.23 19.35 -23.01
CA THR A 177 -1.64 18.04 -22.76
C THR A 177 -1.14 17.55 -24.13
N PRO A 178 0.16 17.19 -24.27
CA PRO A 178 0.64 16.61 -25.51
C PRO A 178 -0.36 15.54 -25.92
N GLY A 179 -0.95 15.70 -27.11
CA GLY A 179 -1.84 14.68 -27.65
C GLY A 179 -1.13 13.34 -27.53
N PRO A 180 -1.86 12.24 -27.23
CA PRO A 180 -1.24 10.93 -27.10
C PRO A 180 -0.36 10.72 -28.33
N ALA A 181 0.92 10.45 -28.10
CA ALA A 181 1.82 10.05 -29.18
C ALA A 181 1.06 8.98 -29.99
N PRO A 182 0.98 9.10 -31.33
CA PRO A 182 0.20 8.18 -32.14
C PRO A 182 0.63 6.77 -31.75
N SER A 183 -0.32 6.01 -31.19
CA SER A 183 -0.11 4.59 -30.91
C SER A 183 0.32 3.96 -32.23
N PRO A 184 1.45 3.22 -32.28
CA PRO A 184 1.84 2.53 -33.50
C PRO A 184 0.69 1.59 -33.91
N ALA A 185 -0.09 2.03 -34.90
CA ALA A 185 -1.23 1.31 -35.45
C ALA A 185 -0.81 0.08 -36.28
N GLY A 186 0.49 -0.21 -36.34
CA GLY A 186 1.02 -1.49 -36.76
C GLY A 186 1.38 -2.35 -35.54
N GLY A 187 0.97 -3.61 -35.56
CA GLY A 187 1.64 -4.62 -34.73
C GLY A 187 3.15 -4.57 -34.98
N PRO A 188 3.99 -4.98 -34.02
CA PRO A 188 5.42 -5.14 -34.25
C PRO A 188 5.66 -5.99 -35.51
N ALA A 189 6.45 -5.49 -36.46
CA ALA A 189 6.74 -6.22 -37.68
C ALA A 189 7.30 -7.62 -37.35
N GLY A 190 6.71 -8.66 -37.95
CA GLY A 190 7.16 -10.05 -37.79
C GLY A 190 6.57 -10.82 -36.60
N ARG A 191 5.59 -10.28 -35.85
CA ARG A 191 4.86 -11.07 -34.83
C ARG A 191 3.44 -11.44 -35.27
N THR A 192 2.99 -12.63 -34.87
CA THR A 192 1.65 -13.14 -35.14
C THR A 192 0.64 -12.60 -34.13
N ARG A 193 -0.47 -12.06 -34.62
CA ARG A 193 -1.58 -11.53 -33.81
C ARG A 193 -2.47 -12.65 -33.27
N VAL A 194 -2.75 -12.61 -31.98
CA VAL A 194 -3.70 -13.47 -31.26
C VAL A 194 -4.78 -12.58 -30.64
N THR A 195 -6.04 -13.02 -30.58
CA THR A 195 -7.11 -12.28 -29.87
C THR A 195 -7.90 -13.16 -28.92
N PRO A 196 -8.52 -12.59 -27.86
CA PRO A 196 -9.38 -13.36 -26.97
C PRO A 196 -10.55 -14.06 -27.68
N GLU A 197 -11.10 -13.49 -28.75
CA GLU A 197 -12.22 -14.09 -29.51
C GLU A 197 -11.86 -15.44 -30.14
N GLN A 198 -10.59 -15.65 -30.50
CA GLN A 198 -10.12 -16.94 -31.02
C GLN A 198 -10.26 -18.08 -29.99
N PHE A 199 -10.44 -17.72 -28.71
CA PHE A 199 -10.62 -18.64 -27.58
C PHE A 199 -12.03 -18.57 -26.98
N GLY A 200 -12.96 -17.86 -27.63
CA GLY A 200 -14.36 -17.80 -27.25
C GLY A 200 -14.75 -16.62 -26.36
N ALA A 201 -13.87 -15.64 -26.13
CA ALA A 201 -14.24 -14.43 -25.40
C ALA A 201 -15.09 -13.49 -26.26
N ASN A 202 -15.96 -12.69 -25.64
CA ASN A 202 -16.74 -11.65 -26.32
C ASN A 202 -16.65 -10.32 -25.59
N GLY A 203 -15.61 -9.54 -25.91
CA GLY A 203 -15.42 -8.21 -25.33
C GLY A 203 -16.45 -7.14 -25.76
N SER A 204 -17.59 -7.52 -26.33
CA SER A 204 -18.69 -6.61 -26.71
C SER A 204 -19.97 -6.81 -25.90
N ASP A 205 -20.04 -7.80 -25.02
CA ASP A 205 -21.16 -7.98 -24.10
C ASP A 205 -20.73 -7.73 -22.65
N ALA A 206 -21.53 -8.19 -21.68
CA ALA A 206 -21.26 -8.07 -20.25
C ALA A 206 -21.04 -9.42 -19.57
N VAL A 207 -20.79 -10.48 -20.35
CA VAL A 207 -20.58 -11.84 -19.85
C VAL A 207 -19.14 -11.99 -19.37
N ASP A 208 -18.92 -12.91 -18.43
CA ASP A 208 -17.58 -13.27 -17.97
C ASP A 208 -16.78 -13.94 -19.09
N ASP A 209 -15.55 -13.46 -19.30
CA ASP A 209 -14.60 -13.99 -20.28
C ASP A 209 -13.43 -14.72 -19.62
N THR A 210 -13.42 -14.92 -18.29
CA THR A 210 -12.26 -15.38 -17.52
C THR A 210 -11.57 -16.57 -18.16
N ALA A 211 -12.32 -17.64 -18.43
CA ALA A 211 -11.76 -18.87 -18.98
C ALA A 211 -11.22 -18.70 -20.41
N ALA A 212 -11.88 -17.87 -21.23
CA ALA A 212 -11.46 -17.63 -22.61
C ALA A 212 -10.24 -16.70 -22.68
N LEU A 213 -10.23 -15.65 -21.86
CA LEU A 213 -9.13 -14.72 -21.72
C LEU A 213 -7.88 -15.42 -21.16
N GLN A 214 -8.04 -16.30 -20.15
CA GLN A 214 -6.92 -17.10 -19.65
C GLN A 214 -6.34 -18.00 -20.73
N ARG A 215 -7.17 -18.72 -21.51
CA ARG A 215 -6.68 -19.53 -22.64
C ARG A 215 -5.92 -18.69 -23.69
N ALA A 216 -6.36 -17.46 -23.93
CA ALA A 216 -5.67 -16.55 -24.84
C ALA A 216 -4.31 -16.11 -24.30
N LEU A 217 -4.22 -15.76 -23.00
CA LEU A 217 -2.97 -15.44 -22.32
C LEU A 217 -2.00 -16.62 -22.31
N ASP A 218 -2.52 -17.83 -22.03
CA ASP A 218 -1.77 -19.08 -22.06
C ASP A 218 -1.24 -19.39 -23.45
N ALA A 219 -1.85 -18.89 -24.52
CA ALA A 219 -1.43 -19.18 -25.89
C ALA A 219 -0.29 -18.29 -26.40
N VAL A 220 -0.13 -17.08 -25.85
CA VAL A 220 0.83 -16.09 -26.37
C VAL A 220 2.22 -16.31 -25.79
N GLY A 221 3.21 -16.44 -26.67
CA GLY A 221 4.62 -16.50 -26.32
C GLY A 221 5.50 -15.69 -27.27
N PRO A 222 6.82 -15.97 -27.32
CA PRO A 222 7.75 -15.26 -28.19
C PRO A 222 7.31 -15.29 -29.65
N GLY A 223 7.37 -14.13 -30.32
CA GLY A 223 6.93 -13.98 -31.72
C GLY A 223 5.42 -13.81 -31.90
N GLN A 224 4.63 -13.80 -30.82
CA GLN A 224 3.21 -13.49 -30.84
C GLN A 224 2.90 -12.24 -30.00
N TYR A 225 1.68 -11.72 -30.13
CA TYR A 225 1.11 -10.78 -29.18
C TYR A 225 -0.41 -10.99 -29.04
N LEU A 226 -0.93 -10.79 -27.84
CA LEU A 226 -2.36 -10.74 -27.55
C LEU A 226 -2.86 -9.31 -27.81
N ASP A 227 -3.80 -9.16 -28.74
CA ASP A 227 -4.41 -7.87 -29.07
C ASP A 227 -5.76 -7.68 -28.38
N ILE A 228 -5.76 -6.85 -27.34
CA ILE A 228 -6.95 -6.34 -26.67
C ILE A 228 -7.46 -5.16 -27.51
N SER A 229 -8.35 -5.48 -28.44
CA SER A 229 -8.74 -4.59 -29.53
C SER A 229 -9.51 -3.36 -29.06
N ALA A 230 -9.42 -2.26 -29.82
CA ALA A 230 -10.12 -1.02 -29.52
C ALA A 230 -11.65 -1.23 -29.35
N GLY A 231 -12.22 -0.63 -28.31
CA GLY A 231 -13.66 -0.71 -28.02
C GLY A 231 -14.12 -2.05 -27.45
N LYS A 232 -13.20 -2.99 -27.19
CA LYS A 232 -13.49 -4.26 -26.50
C LYS A 232 -13.21 -4.14 -25.01
N THR A 233 -14.08 -4.73 -24.21
CA THR A 233 -13.94 -4.89 -22.76
C THR A 233 -14.16 -6.35 -22.40
N TYR A 234 -13.08 -7.05 -22.04
CA TYR A 234 -13.15 -8.45 -21.61
C TYR A 234 -13.24 -8.51 -20.10
N ARG A 235 -14.26 -9.18 -19.57
CA ARG A 235 -14.51 -9.23 -18.12
C ARG A 235 -13.91 -10.47 -17.50
N HIS A 236 -13.44 -10.35 -16.26
CA HIS A 236 -13.00 -11.52 -15.49
C HIS A 236 -13.39 -11.42 -14.02
N ASP A 237 -13.70 -12.57 -13.40
CA ASP A 237 -14.06 -12.69 -11.99
C ASP A 237 -13.07 -13.54 -11.17
N ALA A 238 -12.01 -14.03 -11.82
CA ALA A 238 -10.87 -14.71 -11.21
C ALA A 238 -9.54 -14.10 -11.63
N VAL A 239 -8.48 -14.38 -10.88
CA VAL A 239 -7.11 -13.96 -11.22
C VAL A 239 -6.69 -14.52 -12.57
N LEU A 240 -6.17 -13.65 -13.43
CA LEU A 240 -5.57 -14.01 -14.70
C LEU A 240 -4.05 -14.13 -14.55
N ARG A 241 -3.43 -14.99 -15.34
CA ARG A 241 -1.97 -15.21 -15.29
C ARG A 241 -1.33 -15.06 -16.67
N VAL A 242 -0.20 -14.37 -16.69
CA VAL A 242 0.69 -14.26 -17.86
C VAL A 242 2.01 -14.92 -17.48
N SER A 243 2.11 -16.22 -17.77
CA SER A 243 3.21 -17.05 -17.26
C SER A 243 4.24 -17.44 -18.33
N ARG A 244 3.96 -17.23 -19.62
CA ARG A 244 4.91 -17.54 -20.69
C ARG A 244 5.92 -16.42 -20.85
N ASP A 245 7.20 -16.75 -20.73
CA ASP A 245 8.27 -15.78 -20.93
C ASP A 245 8.19 -15.12 -22.33
N GLY A 246 8.45 -13.82 -22.38
CA GLY A 246 8.38 -13.03 -23.61
C GLY A 246 6.96 -12.76 -24.14
N ALA A 247 5.91 -13.12 -23.38
CA ALA A 247 4.53 -12.82 -23.78
C ALA A 247 4.30 -11.31 -23.84
N TRP A 248 3.53 -10.89 -24.86
CA TRP A 248 3.20 -9.49 -25.12
C TRP A 248 1.69 -9.32 -25.18
N VAL A 249 1.12 -8.58 -24.24
CA VAL A 249 -0.29 -8.15 -24.22
C VAL A 249 -0.36 -6.68 -24.61
N ARG A 250 -1.20 -6.33 -25.59
CA ARG A 250 -1.29 -4.94 -26.06
C ARG A 250 -2.65 -4.56 -26.60
N GLY A 251 -2.83 -3.27 -26.84
CA GLY A 251 -3.97 -2.73 -27.58
C GLY A 251 -4.85 -1.86 -26.69
N PRO A 252 -5.65 -0.95 -27.26
CA PRO A 252 -6.35 0.10 -26.51
C PRO A 252 -7.69 -0.34 -25.90
N GLY A 253 -8.00 -1.64 -25.91
CA GLY A 253 -9.18 -2.16 -25.21
C GLY A 253 -8.95 -2.32 -23.71
N THR A 254 -9.90 -2.98 -23.05
CA THR A 254 -9.98 -3.09 -21.60
C THR A 254 -10.00 -4.55 -21.14
N ILE A 255 -9.19 -4.86 -20.12
CA ILE A 255 -9.37 -6.04 -19.27
C ILE A 255 -9.97 -5.54 -17.95
N LEU A 256 -11.18 -6.00 -17.63
CA LEU A 256 -12.00 -5.46 -16.55
C LEU A 256 -12.36 -6.55 -15.53
N ALA A 257 -11.78 -6.47 -14.34
CA ALA A 257 -12.21 -7.28 -13.22
C ALA A 257 -13.65 -6.93 -12.80
N THR A 258 -14.42 -7.94 -12.43
CA THR A 258 -15.77 -7.81 -11.85
C THR A 258 -15.86 -8.33 -10.42
N ASN A 259 -14.81 -9.00 -9.94
CA ASN A 259 -14.67 -9.46 -8.58
C ASN A 259 -13.47 -8.77 -7.92
N GLU A 260 -13.72 -7.93 -6.92
CA GLU A 260 -12.67 -7.16 -6.26
C GLU A 260 -11.67 -8.02 -5.49
N GLU A 261 -12.07 -9.22 -5.03
CA GLU A 261 -11.18 -10.14 -4.30
C GLU A 261 -10.26 -10.94 -5.23
N GLN A 262 -10.50 -10.87 -6.55
CA GLN A 262 -9.80 -11.63 -7.59
C GLN A 262 -9.48 -10.77 -8.82
N ALA A 263 -9.26 -9.48 -8.62
CA ALA A 263 -9.08 -8.49 -9.67
C ALA A 263 -7.74 -8.56 -10.41
N ALA A 264 -6.76 -9.31 -9.90
CA ALA A 264 -5.40 -9.23 -10.38
C ALA A 264 -5.13 -9.97 -11.68
N ILE A 265 -4.27 -9.35 -12.48
CA ILE A 265 -3.45 -10.03 -13.48
C ILE A 265 -2.07 -10.28 -12.85
N PHE A 266 -1.65 -11.53 -12.78
CA PHE A 266 -0.31 -11.92 -12.33
C PHE A 266 0.63 -12.04 -13.52
N ALA A 267 1.64 -11.19 -13.54
CA ALA A 267 2.80 -11.27 -14.41
C ALA A 267 3.81 -12.24 -13.77
N ASP A 268 3.74 -13.52 -14.16
CA ASP A 268 4.54 -14.60 -13.56
C ASP A 268 5.75 -15.00 -14.43
N GLY A 269 5.72 -14.68 -15.73
CA GLY A 269 6.82 -14.90 -16.68
C GLY A 269 7.89 -13.80 -16.64
N ASP A 270 9.01 -14.07 -17.29
CA ASP A 270 10.06 -13.08 -17.59
C ASP A 270 9.84 -12.40 -18.96
N ASP A 271 10.47 -11.26 -19.18
CA ASP A 271 10.45 -10.49 -20.43
C ASP A 271 9.02 -10.14 -20.93
N LEU A 272 8.07 -10.02 -19.99
CA LEU A 272 6.68 -9.71 -20.29
C LEU A 272 6.53 -8.26 -20.73
N THR A 273 5.64 -8.02 -21.71
CA THR A 273 5.32 -6.67 -22.17
C THR A 273 3.81 -6.41 -22.12
N PHE A 274 3.42 -5.30 -21.50
CA PHE A 274 2.07 -4.74 -21.50
C PHE A 274 2.11 -3.34 -22.12
N ASP A 275 1.46 -3.10 -23.27
CA ASP A 275 1.48 -1.78 -23.90
C ASP A 275 0.29 -1.41 -24.80
N GLY A 276 0.43 -0.32 -25.57
CA GLY A 276 -0.47 -0.02 -26.69
C GLY A 276 -1.79 0.65 -26.33
N GLY A 277 -1.86 1.33 -25.17
CA GLY A 277 -3.06 2.03 -24.70
C GLY A 277 -3.99 1.17 -23.85
N LEU A 278 -3.54 -0.03 -23.46
CA LEU A 278 -4.32 -0.99 -22.68
C LEU A 278 -4.91 -0.35 -21.42
N THR A 279 -6.16 -0.69 -21.12
CA THR A 279 -6.77 -0.41 -19.83
C THR A 279 -6.88 -1.69 -19.02
N ILE A 280 -6.35 -1.68 -17.80
CA ILE A 280 -6.56 -2.72 -16.79
C ILE A 280 -7.35 -2.08 -15.67
N GLY A 281 -8.49 -2.65 -15.28
CA GLY A 281 -9.29 -2.02 -14.24
C GLY A 281 -10.22 -2.95 -13.51
N LEU A 282 -10.86 -2.40 -12.48
CA LEU A 282 -11.94 -3.02 -11.73
C LEU A 282 -13.20 -2.16 -11.84
N THR A 283 -14.37 -2.81 -11.92
CA THR A 283 -15.67 -2.13 -11.96
C THR A 283 -15.86 -1.18 -10.77
N ASN A 284 -15.68 -1.68 -9.55
CA ASN A 284 -15.74 -0.88 -8.33
C ASN A 284 -15.06 -1.60 -7.16
N TRP A 285 -14.57 -0.83 -6.19
CA TRP A 285 -14.17 -1.32 -4.87
C TRP A 285 -15.29 -1.12 -3.87
N THR A 286 -15.44 -2.04 -2.93
CA THR A 286 -16.26 -1.83 -1.72
C THR A 286 -15.43 -1.55 -0.49
N ARG A 287 -14.15 -1.98 -0.45
CA ARG A 287 -13.28 -1.82 0.72
C ARG A 287 -11.77 -1.88 0.42
N ARG A 288 -11.03 -1.54 1.47
CA ARG A 288 -9.68 -1.99 1.89
C ARG A 288 -9.37 -3.49 1.69
N HIS A 289 -8.62 -3.98 0.70
CA HIS A 289 -8.13 -5.37 0.71
C HIS A 289 -6.62 -5.46 0.95
N ASP A 290 -6.21 -6.55 1.59
CA ASP A 290 -4.83 -6.81 2.01
C ASP A 290 -4.22 -8.04 1.29
N ASN A 291 -4.99 -8.74 0.46
CA ASN A 291 -4.55 -9.93 -0.27
C ASN A 291 -4.05 -9.61 -1.69
N TRP A 292 -3.18 -10.47 -2.20
CA TRP A 292 -2.42 -10.22 -3.44
C TRP A 292 -3.27 -10.24 -4.71
N GLU A 293 -4.43 -10.87 -4.66
CA GLU A 293 -5.34 -11.08 -5.77
C GLU A 293 -6.15 -9.81 -6.12
N THR A 294 -5.94 -8.72 -5.39
CA THR A 294 -6.71 -7.46 -5.51
C THR A 294 -5.96 -6.34 -6.22
N PHE A 295 -4.73 -6.57 -6.67
CA PHE A 295 -4.02 -5.56 -7.46
C PHE A 295 -4.56 -5.53 -8.91
N GLY A 296 -4.23 -4.51 -9.70
CA GLY A 296 -4.56 -4.51 -11.13
C GLY A 296 -3.62 -5.40 -11.92
N LEU A 297 -2.33 -5.06 -11.87
CA LEU A 297 -1.24 -5.88 -12.39
C LEU A 297 -0.21 -6.07 -11.28
N ARG A 298 0.11 -7.32 -10.99
CA ARG A 298 1.12 -7.71 -10.00
C ARG A 298 2.22 -8.52 -10.67
N SER A 299 3.48 -8.17 -10.41
CA SER A 299 4.61 -9.05 -10.73
C SER A 299 5.11 -9.75 -9.48
N LEU A 300 5.65 -10.96 -9.62
CA LEU A 300 6.36 -11.68 -8.57
C LEU A 300 7.60 -12.39 -9.13
N ASP A 301 8.80 -12.06 -8.64
CA ASP A 301 10.09 -12.66 -9.09
C ASP A 301 10.21 -12.63 -10.62
N THR A 302 9.96 -11.47 -11.22
CA THR A 302 10.04 -11.27 -12.67
C THR A 302 11.34 -10.59 -13.03
N SER A 303 11.85 -10.86 -14.22
CA SER A 303 12.87 -10.01 -14.84
C SER A 303 12.44 -9.54 -16.22
N GLY A 304 12.79 -8.30 -16.60
CA GLY A 304 12.51 -7.78 -17.94
C GLY A 304 11.08 -7.31 -18.17
N LEU A 305 10.27 -7.14 -17.11
CA LEU A 305 8.90 -6.64 -17.23
C LEU A 305 8.87 -5.23 -17.82
N THR A 306 8.10 -5.04 -18.88
CA THR A 306 7.83 -3.74 -19.51
C THR A 306 6.34 -3.42 -19.44
N VAL A 307 5.98 -2.29 -18.81
CA VAL A 307 4.61 -1.74 -18.80
C VAL A 307 4.64 -0.33 -19.38
N ARG A 308 4.02 -0.13 -20.55
CA ARG A 308 4.16 1.13 -21.29
C ARG A 308 2.84 1.65 -21.85
N GLY A 309 2.43 2.85 -21.48
CA GLY A 309 1.19 3.43 -22.02
C GLY A 309 -0.06 2.67 -21.58
N VAL A 310 -0.05 2.15 -20.34
CA VAL A 310 -1.15 1.39 -19.74
C VAL A 310 -1.89 2.28 -18.75
N ASN A 311 -3.22 2.21 -18.77
CA ASN A 311 -4.10 2.92 -17.86
C ASN A 311 -4.69 1.94 -16.83
N PHE A 312 -4.44 2.20 -15.56
CA PHE A 312 -5.04 1.48 -14.45
C PHE A 312 -6.20 2.28 -13.89
N SER A 313 -7.41 1.72 -13.96
CA SER A 313 -8.65 2.37 -13.49
C SER A 313 -9.25 1.59 -12.34
N ASN A 314 -9.38 2.22 -11.17
CA ASN A 314 -9.72 1.54 -9.92
C ASN A 314 -8.79 0.34 -9.68
N ALA A 315 -7.50 0.48 -9.94
CA ALA A 315 -6.57 -0.65 -9.89
C ALA A 315 -5.15 -0.15 -9.61
N GLN A 316 -4.27 -1.05 -9.18
CA GLN A 316 -2.88 -0.76 -8.79
C GLN A 316 -1.89 -1.43 -9.74
N LEU A 317 -0.71 -0.83 -9.85
CA LEU A 317 0.48 -1.50 -10.40
C LEU A 317 1.42 -1.88 -9.25
N TYR A 318 1.64 -3.18 -9.06
CA TYR A 318 2.40 -3.72 -7.94
C TYR A 318 3.57 -4.58 -8.40
N LEU A 319 4.80 -4.15 -8.08
CA LEU A 319 6.05 -4.81 -8.46
C LEU A 319 6.66 -5.48 -7.23
N ASN A 320 6.58 -6.81 -7.15
CA ASN A 320 7.20 -7.59 -6.08
C ASN A 320 8.40 -8.41 -6.62
N ASP A 321 9.59 -8.21 -6.07
CA ASP A 321 10.86 -8.83 -6.53
C ASP A 321 11.06 -8.72 -8.05
N ALA A 322 10.75 -7.55 -8.64
CA ALA A 322 10.92 -7.31 -10.06
C ALA A 322 12.34 -6.82 -10.38
N ALA A 323 13.01 -7.41 -11.37
CA ALA A 323 14.38 -7.05 -11.77
C ALA A 323 14.45 -6.55 -13.22
N ASN A 324 15.26 -5.52 -13.49
CA ASN A 324 15.49 -5.03 -14.86
C ASN A 324 14.18 -4.60 -15.56
N PHE A 325 13.30 -3.90 -14.84
CA PHE A 325 11.96 -3.53 -15.33
C PHE A 325 11.90 -2.11 -15.90
N THR A 326 10.95 -1.88 -16.80
CA THR A 326 10.66 -0.58 -17.41
C THR A 326 9.18 -0.24 -17.29
N ILE A 327 8.85 0.84 -16.58
CA ILE A 327 7.50 1.38 -16.47
C ILE A 327 7.50 2.77 -17.10
N ALA A 328 6.69 2.99 -18.13
CA ALA A 328 6.74 4.25 -18.88
C ALA A 328 5.35 4.73 -19.32
N ASN A 329 5.02 6.01 -19.12
CA ASN A 329 3.75 6.59 -19.56
C ASN A 329 2.53 5.84 -18.98
N VAL A 330 2.59 5.44 -17.71
CA VAL A 330 1.51 4.71 -17.02
C VAL A 330 0.65 5.68 -16.23
N SER A 331 -0.66 5.54 -16.33
CA SER A 331 -1.60 6.25 -15.46
C SER A 331 -2.27 5.28 -14.50
N VAL A 332 -2.43 5.69 -13.24
CA VAL A 332 -3.16 4.95 -12.21
C VAL A 332 -4.16 5.91 -11.59
N THR A 333 -5.43 5.51 -11.55
CA THR A 333 -6.51 6.33 -10.98
C THR A 333 -7.32 5.51 -9.99
N HIS A 334 -7.68 6.15 -8.87
CA HIS A 334 -8.59 5.57 -7.86
C HIS A 334 -8.14 4.20 -7.33
N SER A 335 -6.84 4.00 -7.13
CA SER A 335 -6.37 2.83 -6.39
C SER A 335 -6.91 2.84 -4.97
N GLN A 336 -7.12 1.64 -4.42
CA GLN A 336 -7.61 1.46 -3.06
C GLN A 336 -6.47 1.43 -2.01
N ALA A 337 -5.23 1.29 -2.47
CA ALA A 337 -4.00 1.41 -1.68
C ALA A 337 -3.00 2.23 -2.52
N ASP A 338 -1.72 1.90 -2.43
CA ASP A 338 -0.66 2.46 -3.24
C ASP A 338 -1.02 2.41 -4.73
N SER A 339 -0.73 3.47 -5.49
CA SER A 339 -1.02 3.47 -6.93
C SER A 339 0.04 2.71 -7.73
N ILE A 340 1.31 3.03 -7.52
CA ILE A 340 2.46 2.32 -8.11
C ILE A 340 3.42 1.95 -6.98
N HIS A 341 3.58 0.66 -6.73
CA HIS A 341 4.34 0.17 -5.59
C HIS A 341 5.45 -0.79 -6.03
N MET A 342 6.67 -0.56 -5.56
CA MET A 342 7.84 -1.40 -5.80
C MET A 342 8.39 -1.93 -4.48
N THR A 343 8.41 -3.26 -4.33
CA THR A 343 8.82 -3.94 -3.10
C THR A 343 9.49 -5.29 -3.38
N GLY A 344 9.76 -6.10 -2.35
CA GLY A 344 10.27 -7.47 -2.49
C GLY A 344 11.72 -7.55 -2.96
N GLY A 345 12.53 -6.50 -2.78
CA GLY A 345 13.88 -6.45 -3.35
C GLY A 345 13.91 -6.14 -4.85
N SER A 346 12.85 -5.50 -5.37
CA SER A 346 12.79 -5.00 -6.75
C SER A 346 14.02 -4.14 -7.08
N ARG A 347 14.58 -4.31 -8.28
CA ARG A 347 15.90 -3.75 -8.60
C ARG A 347 16.15 -3.45 -10.08
N ASN A 348 17.11 -2.55 -10.33
CA ASN A 348 17.54 -2.16 -11.67
C ASN A 348 16.37 -1.66 -12.53
N GLY A 349 15.52 -0.83 -11.94
CA GLY A 349 14.25 -0.40 -12.53
C GLY A 349 14.32 1.01 -13.11
N THR A 350 13.58 1.24 -14.18
CA THR A 350 13.30 2.59 -14.70
C THR A 350 11.79 2.84 -14.69
N VAL A 351 11.39 3.96 -14.10
CA VAL A 351 10.00 4.42 -14.05
C VAL A 351 9.96 5.84 -14.60
N THR A 352 9.18 6.12 -15.63
CA THR A 352 9.21 7.41 -16.33
C THR A 352 7.82 7.86 -16.76
N ASP A 353 7.51 9.14 -16.56
CA ASP A 353 6.24 9.74 -16.98
C ASP A 353 5.01 9.01 -16.42
N VAL A 354 5.03 8.68 -15.12
CA VAL A 354 3.91 8.00 -14.45
C VAL A 354 3.02 8.99 -13.73
N THR A 355 1.71 8.77 -13.75
CA THR A 355 0.72 9.58 -13.04
C THR A 355 -0.12 8.73 -12.10
N ALA A 356 -0.17 9.10 -10.82
CA ALA A 356 -1.07 8.53 -9.82
C ALA A 356 -2.10 9.59 -9.41
N THR A 357 -3.39 9.30 -9.52
CA THR A 357 -4.47 10.24 -9.17
C THR A 357 -5.46 9.61 -8.21
N ASP A 358 -5.72 10.31 -7.10
CA ASP A 358 -6.69 9.94 -6.08
C ASP A 358 -6.50 8.50 -5.57
N GLY A 359 -5.24 8.14 -5.29
CA GLY A 359 -4.85 6.85 -4.72
C GLY A 359 -5.27 6.70 -3.26
N GLY A 360 -5.34 5.46 -2.78
CA GLY A 360 -5.82 5.09 -1.44
C GLY A 360 -4.74 4.96 -0.38
N ASP A 361 -3.48 5.13 -0.76
CA ASP A 361 -2.31 5.22 0.11
C ASP A 361 -1.21 6.02 -0.63
N ASP A 362 0.02 5.54 -0.71
CA ASP A 362 1.11 6.24 -1.41
C ASP A 362 0.88 6.34 -2.93
N GLY A 363 1.29 7.46 -3.52
CA GLY A 363 1.19 7.63 -4.97
C GLY A 363 2.19 6.76 -5.73
N VAL A 364 3.48 7.03 -5.55
CA VAL A 364 4.56 6.23 -6.16
C VAL A 364 5.56 5.86 -5.07
N ALA A 365 5.63 4.58 -4.77
CA ALA A 365 6.31 4.06 -3.59
C ALA A 365 7.41 3.06 -3.95
N VAL A 366 8.56 3.21 -3.27
CA VAL A 366 9.57 2.17 -3.16
C VAL A 366 9.65 1.79 -1.69
N VAL A 367 9.25 0.57 -1.34
CA VAL A 367 9.21 0.07 0.03
C VAL A 367 10.09 -1.18 0.11
N SER A 368 10.81 -1.35 1.22
CA SER A 368 11.76 -2.45 1.40
C SER A 368 11.57 -3.07 2.77
N TYR A 369 10.84 -4.17 2.82
CA TYR A 369 10.66 -4.95 4.05
C TYR A 369 11.86 -5.87 4.29
N GLN A 370 12.22 -6.06 5.55
CA GLN A 370 13.35 -6.93 5.92
C GLN A 370 13.05 -8.41 5.66
N GLN A 371 11.78 -8.82 5.83
CA GLN A 371 11.32 -10.17 5.54
C GLN A 371 11.60 -10.62 4.09
N ASP A 372 11.70 -9.67 3.16
CA ASP A 372 11.98 -9.94 1.74
C ASP A 372 13.45 -10.33 1.52
N GLY A 373 14.30 -10.18 2.52
CA GLY A 373 15.70 -10.60 2.54
C GLY A 373 16.68 -9.65 1.84
N ALA A 374 16.19 -8.67 1.09
CA ALA A 374 17.01 -7.62 0.48
C ALA A 374 16.21 -6.33 0.23
N PRO A 375 16.83 -5.13 0.33
CA PRO A 375 16.17 -3.90 -0.03
C PRO A 375 16.00 -3.77 -1.55
N CYS A 376 14.95 -3.04 -1.95
CA CYS A 376 14.82 -2.56 -3.32
C CYS A 376 16.03 -1.70 -3.68
N LYS A 377 16.57 -1.82 -4.90
CA LYS A 377 17.82 -1.13 -5.23
C LYS A 377 18.00 -0.68 -6.67
N ASN A 378 18.72 0.41 -6.88
CA ASN A 378 19.05 0.93 -8.21
C ASN A 378 17.77 1.14 -9.05
N ILE A 379 16.89 2.01 -8.56
CA ILE A 379 15.64 2.35 -9.24
C ILE A 379 15.62 3.86 -9.48
N THR A 380 15.41 4.26 -10.73
CA THR A 380 15.26 5.67 -11.11
C THR A 380 13.83 5.95 -11.54
N ILE A 381 13.19 6.91 -10.89
CA ILE A 381 11.85 7.40 -11.16
C ILE A 381 11.96 8.83 -11.68
N THR A 382 11.54 9.09 -12.91
CA THR A 382 11.61 10.40 -13.55
C THR A 382 10.23 10.91 -13.90
N ARG A 383 9.91 12.15 -13.53
CA ARG A 383 8.62 12.81 -13.82
C ARG A 383 7.41 12.04 -13.29
N ALA A 384 7.52 11.50 -12.08
CA ALA A 384 6.35 11.00 -11.36
C ALA A 384 5.42 12.16 -10.98
N ARG A 385 4.14 12.01 -11.29
CA ARG A 385 3.10 12.98 -10.96
C ARG A 385 2.05 12.34 -10.04
N VAL A 386 1.95 12.81 -8.81
CA VAL A 386 0.97 12.35 -7.82
C VAL A 386 -0.03 13.46 -7.54
N ILE A 387 -1.32 13.18 -7.68
CA ILE A 387 -2.39 14.17 -7.53
C ILE A 387 -3.48 13.59 -6.64
N GLY A 388 -3.49 13.99 -5.37
CA GLY A 388 -4.41 13.46 -4.39
C GLY A 388 -4.01 12.06 -3.93
N THR A 389 -3.84 11.93 -2.63
CA THR A 389 -3.78 10.63 -1.96
C THR A 389 -4.75 10.66 -0.79
N ARG A 390 -5.40 9.53 -0.52
CA ARG A 390 -6.24 9.32 0.66
C ARG A 390 -5.42 8.54 1.67
N GLY A 391 -5.16 9.11 2.84
CA GLY A 391 -4.41 8.44 3.92
C GLY A 391 -2.89 8.28 3.73
N GLY A 392 -2.37 8.29 2.50
CA GLY A 392 -0.94 8.06 2.22
C GLY A 392 -0.15 9.28 1.75
N ARG A 393 1.12 9.03 1.41
CA ARG A 393 2.14 10.01 1.02
C ARG A 393 2.14 10.23 -0.49
N GLY A 394 2.84 11.25 -0.96
CA GLY A 394 3.03 11.48 -2.40
C GLY A 394 3.98 10.47 -3.02
N ILE A 395 5.28 10.79 -2.98
CA ILE A 395 6.36 9.86 -3.33
C ILE A 395 7.05 9.37 -2.06
N SER A 396 7.37 8.09 -2.01
CA SER A 396 7.97 7.46 -0.82
C SER A 396 9.16 6.57 -1.15
N VAL A 397 10.17 6.64 -0.28
CA VAL A 397 11.28 5.69 -0.19
C VAL A 397 11.36 5.21 1.25
N ILE A 398 10.86 4.00 1.50
CA ILE A 398 10.86 3.38 2.82
C ILE A 398 11.86 2.20 2.79
N GLY A 399 13.01 2.38 3.43
CA GLY A 399 14.20 1.57 3.18
C GLY A 399 14.83 1.87 1.82
N GLY A 400 15.13 0.84 1.02
CA GLY A 400 15.68 1.02 -0.33
C GLY A 400 17.15 1.48 -0.38
N THR A 401 17.83 1.18 -1.48
CA THR A 401 19.23 1.55 -1.72
C THR A 401 19.42 2.11 -3.14
N ASP A 402 20.10 3.25 -3.28
CA ASP A 402 20.32 3.89 -4.59
C ASP A 402 19.00 4.15 -5.35
N ILE A 403 18.06 4.81 -4.67
CA ILE A 403 16.76 5.18 -5.23
C ILE A 403 16.79 6.65 -5.61
N THR A 404 16.44 6.96 -6.86
CA THR A 404 16.47 8.34 -7.38
C THR A 404 15.11 8.75 -7.91
N TYR A 405 14.56 9.85 -7.41
CA TYR A 405 13.47 10.58 -8.03
C TYR A 405 14.00 11.83 -8.74
N VAL A 406 13.55 12.08 -9.96
CA VAL A 406 13.91 13.27 -10.76
C VAL A 406 12.65 13.98 -11.24
N ASP A 407 12.58 15.30 -11.03
CA ASP A 407 11.53 16.18 -11.56
C ASP A 407 10.10 15.72 -11.22
N SER A 408 9.85 15.37 -9.95
CA SER A 408 8.53 14.88 -9.52
C SER A 408 7.58 16.00 -9.12
N TYR A 409 6.28 15.78 -9.33
CA TYR A 409 5.23 16.71 -8.92
C TYR A 409 4.24 15.99 -7.99
N VAL A 410 4.00 16.55 -6.82
CA VAL A 410 3.06 16.03 -5.84
C VAL A 410 2.09 17.13 -5.44
N GLU A 411 0.80 16.83 -5.50
CA GLU A 411 -0.25 17.77 -5.13
C GLU A 411 -1.29 17.10 -4.25
N ARG A 412 -1.76 17.81 -3.21
CA ARG A 412 -2.88 17.43 -2.35
C ARG A 412 -2.74 16.05 -1.67
N SER A 413 -1.54 15.70 -1.22
CA SER A 413 -1.33 14.47 -0.44
C SER A 413 -1.92 14.58 0.97
N ASP A 414 -2.49 13.49 1.48
CA ASP A 414 -3.05 13.42 2.84
C ASP A 414 -1.98 13.28 3.93
N ALA A 415 -0.83 12.69 3.60
CA ALA A 415 0.38 12.68 4.42
C ALA A 415 1.49 13.51 3.73
N ALA A 416 2.76 13.24 4.07
CA ALA A 416 3.90 13.92 3.47
C ALA A 416 3.85 13.85 1.93
N GLY A 417 4.22 14.95 1.26
CA GLY A 417 4.35 14.92 -0.20
C GLY A 417 5.57 14.11 -0.63
N ILE A 418 6.66 14.19 0.13
CA ILE A 418 7.89 13.41 -0.06
C ILE A 418 8.26 12.81 1.29
N ILE A 419 8.54 11.50 1.33
CA ILE A 419 9.09 10.83 2.50
C ILE A 419 10.28 9.94 2.13
N VAL A 420 11.34 10.02 2.93
CA VAL A 420 12.45 9.06 2.94
C VAL A 420 12.61 8.57 4.37
N ALA A 421 12.28 7.31 4.64
CA ALA A 421 12.18 6.85 6.01
C ALA A 421 12.55 5.39 6.25
N ALA A 422 12.90 5.09 7.50
CA ALA A 422 12.81 3.74 8.04
C ALA A 422 11.59 3.67 8.96
N GLU A 423 10.77 2.64 8.80
CA GLU A 423 9.57 2.37 9.57
C GLU A 423 9.69 1.03 10.31
N PRO A 424 10.15 1.05 11.57
CA PRO A 424 10.30 -0.14 12.40
C PRO A 424 9.02 -0.93 12.64
N SER A 425 7.88 -0.24 12.76
CA SER A 425 6.57 -0.88 12.93
C SER A 425 6.20 -1.81 11.78
N PHE A 426 6.87 -1.64 10.62
CA PHE A 426 6.74 -2.49 9.45
C PHE A 426 8.03 -3.25 9.13
N LYS A 427 9.01 -3.28 10.04
CA LYS A 427 10.31 -3.98 9.86
C LYS A 427 10.96 -3.66 8.52
N THR A 428 11.07 -2.38 8.19
CA THR A 428 11.68 -1.94 6.93
C THR A 428 13.19 -1.73 7.09
N TRP A 429 13.92 -1.86 5.99
CA TRP A 429 15.34 -1.49 5.95
C TRP A 429 15.50 0.02 6.19
N ALA A 430 16.70 0.46 6.58
CA ALA A 430 17.04 1.88 6.56
C ALA A 430 17.41 2.35 5.13
N PRO A 431 16.92 3.51 4.67
CA PRO A 431 17.30 4.03 3.36
C PRO A 431 18.77 4.37 3.23
N ARG A 432 19.33 4.09 2.05
CA ARG A 432 20.71 4.44 1.71
C ARG A 432 20.88 4.98 0.29
N GLY A 433 21.61 6.08 0.12
CA GLY A 433 21.93 6.60 -1.22
C GLY A 433 20.71 7.14 -1.97
N VAL A 434 19.79 7.77 -1.26
CA VAL A 434 18.53 8.28 -1.84
C VAL A 434 18.72 9.68 -2.39
N ARG A 435 18.25 9.90 -3.63
CA ARG A 435 18.33 11.19 -4.31
C ARG A 435 16.95 11.67 -4.72
N ILE A 436 16.54 12.85 -4.27
CA ILE A 436 15.35 13.54 -4.79
C ILE A 436 15.84 14.82 -5.48
N LEU A 437 15.83 14.83 -6.81
CA LEU A 437 16.47 15.86 -7.64
C LEU A 437 15.40 16.58 -8.46
N GLY A 438 14.98 17.76 -8.00
CA GLY A 438 13.86 18.48 -8.58
C GLY A 438 12.55 17.86 -8.14
N ALA A 439 11.81 18.56 -7.28
CA ALA A 439 10.43 18.19 -6.99
C ALA A 439 9.58 19.40 -6.61
N THR A 440 8.30 19.35 -6.94
CA THR A 440 7.32 20.34 -6.48
C THR A 440 6.26 19.67 -5.64
N VAL A 441 6.05 20.15 -4.41
CA VAL A 441 5.02 19.71 -3.48
C VAL A 441 4.02 20.85 -3.25
N VAL A 442 2.74 20.60 -3.56
CA VAL A 442 1.67 21.61 -3.48
C VAL A 442 0.58 21.10 -2.55
N GLN A 443 0.18 21.92 -1.57
CA GLN A 443 -0.98 21.65 -0.70
C GLN A 443 -0.90 20.33 0.09
N ALA A 444 0.29 19.83 0.39
CA ALA A 444 0.50 18.79 1.41
C ALA A 444 0.55 19.48 2.79
N VAL A 445 -0.11 19.08 3.86
CA VAL A 445 -0.62 17.76 4.19
C VAL A 445 -2.11 17.92 4.51
N ARG A 446 -2.99 17.27 3.75
CA ARG A 446 -4.45 17.45 3.87
C ARG A 446 -5.08 16.60 4.96
N GLY A 447 -4.47 15.46 5.27
CA GLY A 447 -4.93 14.54 6.30
C GLY A 447 -4.50 14.96 7.71
N THR A 448 -4.88 14.13 8.68
CA THR A 448 -4.66 14.37 10.11
C THR A 448 -3.27 13.97 10.59
N VAL A 449 -2.54 13.18 9.81
CA VAL A 449 -1.19 12.68 10.16
C VAL A 449 -0.23 13.85 10.44
N GLY A 450 0.61 13.73 11.47
CA GLY A 450 1.55 14.75 11.91
C GLY A 450 2.76 15.00 11.01
N HIS A 451 2.67 14.67 9.72
CA HIS A 451 3.78 14.82 8.77
C HIS A 451 3.96 16.29 8.33
N PRO A 452 5.19 16.68 7.95
CA PRO A 452 5.48 17.89 7.18
C PRO A 452 5.17 17.64 5.68
N ALA A 453 5.41 18.62 4.81
CA ALA A 453 5.36 18.37 3.37
C ALA A 453 6.53 17.51 2.87
N VAL A 454 7.71 17.62 3.48
CA VAL A 454 8.90 16.79 3.19
C VAL A 454 9.45 16.20 4.48
N LEU A 455 9.55 14.88 4.55
CA LEU A 455 9.97 14.15 5.75
C LEU A 455 11.18 13.26 5.46
N VAL A 456 12.23 13.40 6.27
CA VAL A 456 13.29 12.41 6.41
C VAL A 456 13.28 11.94 7.85
N ASN A 457 12.92 10.68 8.11
CA ASN A 457 12.87 10.19 9.47
C ASN A 457 13.35 8.75 9.61
N SER A 458 13.94 8.46 10.76
CA SER A 458 14.17 7.08 11.18
C SER A 458 13.73 6.94 12.62
N GLU A 459 12.90 5.96 12.89
CA GLU A 459 12.64 5.50 14.25
C GLU A 459 13.39 4.20 14.48
N GLU A 460 13.67 3.82 15.73
CA GLU A 460 14.17 2.48 16.09
C GLU A 460 13.21 1.91 17.13
N THR A 461 12.63 0.73 16.89
CA THR A 461 11.70 0.12 17.87
C THR A 461 12.01 -1.31 18.27
N ASP A 462 13.00 -1.97 17.65
CA ASP A 462 13.34 -3.36 17.97
C ASP A 462 14.85 -3.56 18.02
N ALA A 463 15.33 -4.29 19.04
CA ALA A 463 16.76 -4.62 19.21
C ALA A 463 17.33 -5.49 18.07
N GLU A 464 16.47 -6.15 17.29
CA GLU A 464 16.85 -6.91 16.09
C GLU A 464 17.03 -6.02 14.84
N LEU A 465 16.54 -4.77 14.87
CA LEU A 465 16.80 -3.75 13.84
C LEU A 465 18.16 -3.05 14.05
N SER A 466 18.93 -3.49 15.05
CA SER A 466 20.11 -2.79 15.54
C SER A 466 21.15 -2.53 14.44
N GLY A 467 21.26 -1.25 14.06
CA GLY A 467 22.56 -0.67 13.73
C GLY A 467 22.80 -0.16 12.31
N GLN A 468 21.82 -0.19 11.39
CA GLN A 468 22.02 0.45 10.07
C GLN A 468 21.43 1.88 10.07
N PRO A 469 22.28 2.92 10.00
CA PRO A 469 21.82 4.30 9.91
C PRO A 469 21.09 4.54 8.58
N LEU A 470 20.07 5.41 8.60
CA LEU A 470 19.59 6.02 7.36
C LEU A 470 20.69 6.96 6.85
N ASP A 471 21.17 6.71 5.64
CA ASP A 471 22.46 7.21 5.18
C ASP A 471 22.42 7.79 3.76
N ASP A 472 23.16 8.87 3.54
CA ASP A 472 23.37 9.46 2.20
C ASP A 472 22.05 9.81 1.49
N VAL A 473 21.33 10.78 2.06
CA VAL A 473 20.11 11.34 1.46
C VAL A 473 20.38 12.74 0.95
N VAL A 474 20.17 12.93 -0.35
CA VAL A 474 20.33 14.23 -1.01
C VAL A 474 19.00 14.67 -1.61
N MET A 475 18.49 15.80 -1.14
CA MET A 475 17.35 16.48 -1.75
C MET A 475 17.81 17.83 -2.30
N ARG A 476 17.56 18.04 -3.60
CA ARG A 476 17.97 19.25 -4.32
C ARG A 476 16.82 19.80 -5.14
N ASP A 477 16.75 21.14 -5.21
CA ASP A 477 15.82 21.84 -6.09
C ASP A 477 14.35 21.52 -5.75
N ILE A 478 14.02 21.61 -4.46
CA ILE A 478 12.68 21.26 -3.93
C ILE A 478 11.85 22.53 -3.76
N THR A 479 10.69 22.56 -4.40
CA THR A 479 9.70 23.64 -4.26
C THR A 479 8.52 23.15 -3.42
N ILE A 480 8.19 23.88 -2.37
CA ILE A 480 7.07 23.60 -1.47
C ILE A 480 6.10 24.78 -1.53
N ARG A 481 4.82 24.51 -1.78
CA ARG A 481 3.77 25.52 -1.87
C ARG A 481 2.59 25.15 -1.00
N ASP A 482 2.20 26.08 -0.14
CA ASP A 482 0.98 26.05 0.65
C ASP A 482 0.86 24.78 1.50
N THR A 483 1.93 24.46 2.23
CA THR A 483 1.84 23.40 3.23
C THR A 483 0.71 23.71 4.20
N ASN A 484 -0.03 22.71 4.69
CA ASN A 484 -1.10 22.95 5.65
C ASN A 484 -0.56 23.76 6.87
N PRO A 485 -1.05 24.98 7.13
CA PRO A 485 -0.49 25.86 8.16
C PRO A 485 -0.58 25.34 9.59
N SER A 486 -1.44 24.34 9.85
CA SER A 486 -1.55 23.69 11.16
C SER A 486 -0.41 22.72 11.48
N LYS A 487 0.40 22.33 10.49
CA LYS A 487 1.54 21.42 10.69
C LYS A 487 2.71 22.16 11.36
N ALA A 488 3.56 21.41 12.07
CA ALA A 488 4.65 22.00 12.86
C ALA A 488 5.76 22.63 12.01
N SER A 489 6.01 22.10 10.79
CA SER A 489 7.05 22.59 9.88
C SER A 489 6.75 22.22 8.42
N ASN A 490 7.42 22.88 7.48
CA ASN A 490 7.35 22.53 6.05
C ASN A 490 8.22 21.31 5.72
N VAL A 491 9.39 21.23 6.35
CA VAL A 491 10.35 20.13 6.23
C VAL A 491 10.68 19.60 7.64
N ARG A 492 10.87 18.30 7.76
CA ARG A 492 11.37 17.67 8.99
C ARG A 492 12.47 16.66 8.69
N VAL A 493 13.55 16.74 9.46
CA VAL A 493 14.63 15.74 9.50
C VAL A 493 14.86 15.33 10.94
N ASP A 494 14.38 14.16 11.34
CA ASP A 494 14.46 13.74 12.74
C ASP A 494 14.71 12.25 12.94
N THR A 495 15.15 11.92 14.15
CA THR A 495 15.19 10.53 14.64
C THR A 495 14.55 10.38 16.00
N ALA A 496 14.15 9.16 16.31
CA ALA A 496 13.68 8.77 17.63
C ALA A 496 14.30 7.43 18.08
N ARG A 497 14.28 7.21 19.41
CA ARG A 497 14.50 5.89 20.04
C ARG A 497 15.84 5.20 19.77
N GLY A 498 16.89 5.95 19.43
CA GLY A 498 18.25 5.41 19.21
C GLY A 498 18.70 5.42 17.75
N ALA A 499 17.77 5.63 16.82
CA ALA A 499 18.08 5.71 15.40
C ALA A 499 19.07 6.84 15.07
N THR A 500 19.91 6.58 14.07
CA THR A 500 20.95 7.50 13.60
C THR A 500 20.76 7.84 12.12
N LEU A 501 21.02 9.09 11.75
CA LEU A 501 21.14 9.52 10.36
C LEU A 501 22.57 9.92 10.05
N HIS A 502 23.00 9.69 8.82
CA HIS A 502 24.29 10.16 8.33
C HIS A 502 24.15 10.83 6.96
N ARG A 503 24.93 11.90 6.73
CA ARG A 503 25.10 12.54 5.41
C ARG A 503 23.77 12.94 4.75
N ILE A 504 22.99 13.76 5.45
CA ILE A 504 21.76 14.34 4.92
C ILE A 504 22.08 15.71 4.33
N VAL A 505 21.73 15.93 3.07
CA VAL A 505 21.98 17.20 2.35
C VAL A 505 20.67 17.72 1.79
N LEU A 506 20.25 18.90 2.26
CA LEU A 506 19.09 19.62 1.77
C LEU A 506 19.51 20.96 1.15
N ASP A 507 19.46 21.04 -0.17
CA ASP A 507 20.04 22.17 -0.92
C ASP A 507 19.02 22.73 -1.92
N ARG A 508 18.95 24.06 -2.02
CA ARG A 508 18.02 24.79 -2.91
C ARG A 508 16.55 24.44 -2.67
N PHE A 509 16.06 24.72 -1.46
CA PHE A 509 14.64 24.63 -1.12
C PHE A 509 13.94 25.97 -1.27
N THR A 510 12.78 26.00 -1.92
CA THR A 510 11.94 27.19 -2.08
C THR A 510 10.59 26.95 -1.43
N ILE A 511 10.22 27.79 -0.46
CA ILE A 511 8.96 27.68 0.28
C ILE A 511 8.07 28.89 0.01
N THR A 512 6.81 28.64 -0.34
CA THR A 512 5.76 29.67 -0.37
C THR A 512 4.58 29.21 0.47
N GLY A 513 4.07 30.07 1.34
CA GLY A 513 2.96 29.72 2.24
C GLY A 513 3.37 28.78 3.40
N GLY A 514 2.39 28.12 4.00
CA GLY A 514 2.56 27.10 5.04
C GLY A 514 3.07 27.55 6.42
N PRO A 515 3.43 26.60 7.30
CA PRO A 515 3.88 26.86 8.66
C PRO A 515 5.05 27.85 8.74
N SER A 516 5.18 28.58 9.84
CA SER A 516 6.28 29.54 10.05
C SER A 516 7.65 28.84 10.10
N THR A 517 7.72 27.63 10.64
CA THR A 517 8.94 26.82 10.67
C THR A 517 9.26 26.24 9.29
N ALA A 518 10.39 26.64 8.70
CA ALA A 518 10.86 26.09 7.43
C ALA A 518 11.33 24.65 7.61
N LEU A 519 12.24 24.42 8.55
CA LEU A 519 12.79 23.11 8.88
C LEU A 519 12.71 22.86 10.38
N TYR A 520 12.23 21.67 10.76
CA TYR A 520 12.44 21.14 12.11
C TYR A 520 13.47 20.01 12.04
N THR A 521 14.43 20.01 12.98
CA THR A 521 15.39 18.92 13.11
C THR A 521 15.91 18.79 14.53
N ASN A 522 16.24 17.55 14.93
CA ASN A 522 17.03 17.25 16.12
C ASN A 522 18.47 16.80 15.79
N GLN A 523 18.93 17.02 14.55
CA GLN A 523 20.24 16.61 14.07
C GLN A 523 21.23 17.77 14.05
N GLY A 524 22.50 17.48 14.35
CA GLY A 524 23.59 18.45 14.30
C GLY A 524 24.18 18.63 12.90
N PRO A 525 25.04 19.65 12.71
CA PRO A 525 25.63 19.98 11.40
C PRO A 525 26.60 18.91 10.86
N SER A 526 27.06 17.97 11.69
CA SER A 526 27.84 16.80 11.24
C SER A 526 26.99 15.77 10.49
N VAL A 527 25.66 15.81 10.67
CA VAL A 527 24.70 14.89 10.06
C VAL A 527 23.92 15.57 8.95
N LEU A 528 23.41 16.77 9.20
CA LEU A 528 22.55 17.52 8.29
C LEU A 528 23.24 18.79 7.80
N THR A 529 23.37 18.92 6.48
CA THR A 529 23.82 20.14 5.81
C THR A 529 22.65 20.77 5.05
N THR A 530 22.40 22.06 5.30
CA THR A 530 21.41 22.84 4.57
C THR A 530 22.07 23.99 3.81
N SER A 531 21.58 24.31 2.62
CA SER A 531 22.10 25.45 1.84
C SER A 531 21.08 26.00 0.84
N ASN A 532 21.18 27.30 0.53
CA ASN A 532 20.41 27.98 -0.52
C ASN A 532 18.88 27.94 -0.36
N TRP A 533 18.37 28.14 0.86
CA TRP A 533 16.92 28.15 1.11
C TRP A 533 16.32 29.52 0.85
N THR A 534 15.10 29.55 0.29
CA THR A 534 14.32 30.77 0.15
C THR A 534 12.89 30.59 0.66
N ARG A 535 12.32 31.65 1.22
CA ARG A 535 10.90 31.75 1.54
C ARG A 535 10.32 32.98 0.86
N ASN A 536 9.29 32.79 0.04
CA ASN A 536 8.68 33.85 -0.77
C ASN A 536 9.72 34.67 -1.57
N GLY A 537 10.74 33.99 -2.11
CA GLY A 537 11.84 34.62 -2.86
C GLY A 537 12.92 35.30 -2.01
N VAL A 538 12.81 35.31 -0.69
CA VAL A 538 13.80 35.88 0.24
C VAL A 538 14.70 34.77 0.80
N PRO A 539 16.04 34.90 0.78
CA PRO A 539 16.93 33.93 1.41
C PRO A 539 16.64 33.75 2.91
N ILE A 540 16.68 32.50 3.39
CA ILE A 540 16.53 32.16 4.80
C ILE A 540 17.62 31.17 5.24
N SER A 541 17.94 31.20 6.54
CA SER A 541 18.61 30.10 7.22
C SER A 541 17.51 29.25 7.87
N PRO A 542 17.25 28.03 7.38
CA PRO A 542 16.07 27.26 7.73
C PRO A 542 16.08 26.67 9.14
#